data_AF-A0A349Y5X2-F1
#
_entry.id   AF-A0A349Y5X2-F1
#
_cell.length_a   1.000
_cell.length_b   1.000
_cell.length_c   1.000
_cell.angle_alpha   90.00
_cell.angle_beta   90.00
_cell.angle_gamma   90.00
#
_symmetry.space_group_name_H-M   'P 1'
#
loop_
_entity.id
_entity.type
_entity.pdbx_description
1 polymer ?
#
loop_
_entity_poly.entity_id
_entity_poly.type
_entity_poly.pdbx_seq_one_letter_code
_entity_poly.pdbx_strand_id
1 'polypeptide(L)' 'MTMPHSRSVLFTALALAGTALPAAAQEAAPKPASPEACALVDTDAARLACYDTLFGRTPDVTLAADAAATAAK' A
#
# COMPACT_ATOMS: atom_id res chain seq x y z
N MET A 1 35.75 20.94 21.48
CA MET A 1 35.39 19.56 21.09
C MET A 1 33.88 19.48 20.96
N THR A 2 33.37 19.57 19.74
CA THR A 2 31.92 19.56 19.43
C THR A 2 31.53 18.11 19.18
N MET A 3 30.71 17.52 20.06
CA MET A 3 30.31 16.11 19.94
C MET A 3 29.25 15.93 18.83
N PRO A 4 29.51 15.11 17.79
CA PRO A 4 28.54 14.79 16.73
C PRO A 4 27.61 13.61 17.07
N HIS A 5 27.63 13.12 18.32
CA HIS A 5 27.13 11.78 18.68
C HIS A 5 25.60 11.66 18.70
N SER A 6 24.84 12.74 18.92
CA SER A 6 23.39 12.66 19.11
C SER A 6 22.62 12.35 17.82
N ARG A 7 23.15 12.72 16.65
CA ARG A 7 22.50 12.45 15.36
C ARG A 7 22.71 10.99 14.94
N SER A 8 23.92 10.45 15.16
CA SER A 8 24.24 9.07 14.83
C SER A 8 23.40 8.04 15.57
N VAL A 9 23.06 8.27 16.85
CA VAL A 9 22.24 7.35 17.65
C VAL A 9 20.80 7.28 17.15
N LEU A 10 20.25 8.39 16.67
CA LEU A 10 18.90 8.45 16.11
C LEU A 10 18.80 7.68 14.78
N PHE A 11 19.84 7.80 13.94
CA PHE A 11 19.91 7.03 12.69
C PHE A 11 20.08 5.53 12.91
N THR A 12 20.88 5.11 13.89
CA THR A 12 21.01 3.67 14.23
C THR A 12 19.76 3.09 14.87
N ALA A 13 19.05 3.85 15.70
CA ALA A 13 17.77 3.43 16.27
C ALA A 13 16.69 3.25 15.18
N LEU A 14 16.63 4.14 14.19
CA LEU A 14 15.66 4.04 13.09
C LEU A 14 15.97 2.84 12.17
N ALA A 15 17.25 2.57 11.91
CA ALA A 15 17.68 1.41 11.13
C ALA A 15 17.34 0.07 11.83
N LEU A 16 17.45 0.01 13.16
CA LEU A 16 17.13 -1.19 13.93
C LEU A 16 15.62 -1.45 14.05
N ALA A 17 14.79 -0.41 14.01
CA ALA A 17 13.33 -0.57 14.01
C ALA A 17 12.79 -1.12 12.67
N GLY A 18 13.51 -0.92 11.56
CA GLY A 18 13.09 -1.36 10.23
C GLY A 18 13.25 -2.86 9.97
N THR A 19 14.03 -3.59 10.79
CA THR A 19 14.29 -5.02 10.59
C THR A 19 13.26 -5.93 11.26
N ALA A 20 12.34 -5.36 12.06
CA ALA A 20 11.29 -6.10 12.76
C ALA A 20 9.98 -6.27 11.95
N LEU A 21 9.98 -5.92 10.66
CA LEU A 21 8.90 -6.38 9.79
C LEU A 21 9.07 -7.89 9.61
N PRO A 22 8.02 -8.70 9.83
CA PRO A 22 8.08 -10.10 9.46
C PRO A 22 8.42 -10.14 7.97
N ALA A 23 9.58 -10.70 7.65
CA ALA A 23 9.93 -11.12 6.31
C ALA A 23 9.03 -12.30 5.95
N ALA A 24 7.72 -12.05 5.83
CA ALA A 24 6.81 -12.96 5.18
C ALA A 24 7.34 -13.08 3.75
N ALA A 25 7.76 -14.30 3.41
CA ALA A 25 8.19 -14.68 2.09
C ALA A 25 7.36 -13.93 1.04
N GLN A 26 8.03 -13.20 0.15
CA GLN A 26 7.40 -12.67 -1.05
C GLN A 26 7.10 -13.86 -1.96
N GLU A 27 6.19 -14.73 -1.55
CA GLU A 27 5.48 -15.56 -2.51
C GLU A 27 4.82 -14.59 -3.47
N ALA A 28 5.00 -14.83 -4.77
CA ALA A 28 4.29 -14.07 -5.78
C ALA A 28 2.80 -14.19 -5.47
N ALA A 29 2.23 -13.14 -4.86
CA ALA A 29 0.84 -13.15 -4.47
C ALA A 29 0.04 -13.41 -5.74
N PRO A 30 -0.80 -14.46 -5.78
CA PRO A 30 -1.57 -14.75 -6.98
C PRO A 30 -2.38 -13.51 -7.33
N LYS A 31 -2.33 -13.11 -8.61
CA LYS A 31 -3.15 -11.99 -9.08
C LYS A 31 -4.61 -12.32 -8.73
N PRO A 32 -5.32 -11.45 -7.99
CA PRO A 32 -6.70 -11.70 -7.65
C PRO A 32 -7.51 -11.97 -8.92
N ALA A 33 -8.32 -13.03 -8.89
CA ALA A 33 -9.05 -13.48 -10.05
C ALA A 33 -10.30 -12.63 -10.33
N SER A 34 -10.90 -12.06 -9.28
CA SER A 34 -12.12 -11.26 -9.39
C SER A 34 -12.29 -10.24 -8.23
N PRO A 35 -13.18 -9.25 -8.37
CA PRO A 35 -13.46 -8.27 -7.33
C PRO A 35 -14.08 -8.88 -6.07
N GLU A 36 -14.87 -9.95 -6.24
CA GLU A 36 -15.52 -10.68 -5.15
C GLU A 36 -14.49 -11.40 -4.27
N ALA A 37 -13.37 -11.87 -4.86
CA ALA A 37 -12.26 -12.44 -4.10
C ALA A 37 -11.60 -11.39 -3.17
N CYS A 38 -11.46 -10.14 -3.63
CA CYS A 38 -10.94 -9.06 -2.79
C CYS A 38 -11.91 -8.67 -1.65
N ALA A 39 -13.22 -8.83 -1.85
CA ALA A 39 -14.22 -8.53 -0.82
C ALA A 39 -14.12 -9.46 0.40
N LEU A 40 -13.57 -10.67 0.23
CA LEU A 40 -13.35 -11.65 1.28
C LEU A 40 -12.06 -11.41 2.09
N VAL A 41 -11.26 -10.39 1.75
CA VAL A 41 -10.04 -10.07 2.49
C VAL A 41 -10.37 -9.38 3.80
N ASP A 42 -9.91 -9.98 4.91
CA ASP A 42 -10.31 -9.64 6.28
C ASP A 42 -9.88 -8.24 6.73
N THR A 43 -8.68 -7.81 6.33
CA THR A 43 -8.15 -6.50 6.76
C THR A 43 -8.38 -5.45 5.68
N ASP A 44 -8.81 -4.26 6.09
CA ASP A 44 -9.08 -3.16 5.18
C ASP A 44 -7.87 -2.81 4.31
N ALA A 45 -6.68 -2.80 4.90
CA ALA A 45 -5.43 -2.51 4.20
C ALA A 45 -5.11 -3.56 3.13
N ALA A 46 -5.24 -4.85 3.45
CA ALA A 46 -5.00 -5.91 2.47
C ALA A 46 -6.08 -5.95 1.39
N ARG A 47 -7.33 -5.64 1.75
CA ARG A 47 -8.44 -5.54 0.81
C ARG A 47 -8.22 -4.41 -0.19
N LEU A 48 -7.76 -3.25 0.28
CA LEU A 48 -7.43 -2.13 -0.60
C LEU A 48 -6.28 -2.50 -1.55
N ALA A 49 -5.21 -3.10 -1.03
CA ALA A 49 -4.09 -3.55 -1.85
C ALA A 49 -4.50 -4.61 -2.91
N CYS A 50 -5.48 -5.47 -2.59
CA CYS A 50 -6.04 -6.45 -3.54
C CYS A 50 -6.73 -5.75 -4.72
N TYR A 51 -7.57 -4.76 -4.44
CA TYR A 51 -8.24 -3.98 -5.49
C TYR A 51 -7.25 -3.18 -6.34
N ASP A 52 -6.24 -2.59 -5.71
CA ASP A 52 -5.16 -1.89 -6.44
C ASP A 52 -4.41 -2.84 -7.38
N THR A 53 -4.18 -4.08 -6.96
CA THR A 53 -3.52 -5.11 -7.81
C THR A 53 -4.44 -5.59 -8.94
N LEU A 54 -5.74 -5.70 -8.66
CA LEU A 54 -6.74 -6.20 -9.62
C LEU A 54 -6.99 -5.19 -10.75
N PHE A 55 -7.30 -3.95 -10.36
CA PHE A 55 -7.73 -2.89 -11.28
C PHE A 55 -6.61 -1.96 -11.70
N GLY A 56 -5.56 -1.81 -10.88
CA GLY A 56 -4.49 -0.86 -11.13
C GLY A 56 -4.98 0.59 -11.19
N ARG A 57 -4.09 1.48 -11.59
CA ARG A 57 -4.45 2.88 -11.86
C ARG A 57 -4.85 3.03 -13.33
N THR A 58 -6.13 3.29 -13.58
CA THR A 58 -6.69 3.53 -14.92
C THR A 58 -7.21 4.98 -15.00
N PRO A 59 -6.39 5.93 -15.49
CA PRO A 59 -6.73 7.36 -15.44
C PRO A 59 -7.99 7.71 -16.25
N ASP A 60 -8.27 6.94 -17.30
CA ASP A 60 -9.47 7.01 -18.12
C ASP A 60 -10.75 6.68 -17.34
N VAL A 61 -10.69 5.65 -16.48
CA VAL A 61 -11.82 5.25 -15.61
C VAL A 61 -12.11 6.33 -14.57
N THR A 62 -11.05 6.94 -14.00
CA THR A 62 -11.21 8.05 -13.06
C THR A 62 -11.88 9.26 -13.73
N LEU A 63 -11.44 9.66 -14.93
CA LEU A 63 -12.04 10.76 -15.67
C LEU A 63 -13.52 10.50 -16.01
N ALA A 64 -13.87 9.28 -16.39
CA ALA A 64 -15.25 8.90 -16.66
C ALA A 64 -16.13 8.95 -15.40
N ALA A 65 -15.60 8.49 -14.26
CA ALA A 65 -16.30 8.56 -12.97
C ALA A 65 -16.54 10.01 -12.53
N ASP A 66 -15.55 10.89 -12.68
CA ASP A 66 -15.67 12.32 -12.35
C ASP A 66 -16.70 13.03 -13.24
N ALA A 67 -16.71 12.71 -14.54
CA ALA A 67 -17.70 13.23 -15.47
C ALA A 67 -19.12 12.79 -15.08
N ALA A 68 -19.31 11.52 -14.73
CA ALA A 68 -20.60 11.01 -14.26
C ALA A 68 -21.05 11.67 -12.94
N ALA A 69 -20.14 11.86 -11.98
CA ALA A 69 -20.43 12.55 -10.73
C ALA A 69 -20.81 14.02 -10.94
N THR A 70 -20.18 14.68 -11.92
CA THR A 70 -20.52 16.06 -12.29
C THR A 70 -21.89 16.15 -12.96
N ALA A 71 -22.24 15.18 -13.81
CA ALA A 71 -23.52 15.14 -14.51
C ALA A 71 -24.72 14.78 -13.60
N ALA A 72 -24.47 14.19 -12.44
CA ALA A 72 -25.50 13.83 -11.46
C ALA A 72 -25.86 14.96 -10.47
N LYS A 73 -25.22 16.13 -10.60
CA LYS A 73 -25.55 17.35 -9.85
C LYS A 73 -26.59 18.19 -10.58
#